data_AF-A0A3P7NE40-F1
#
_entry.id   AF-A0A3P7NE40-F1
#
_cell.length_a   1.000
_cell.length_b   1.000
_cell.length_c   1.000
_cell.angle_alpha   90.00
_cell.angle_beta   90.00
_cell.angle_gamma   90.00
#
_symmetry.space_group_name_H-M   'P 1'
#
loop_
_entity.id
_entity.type
_entity.pdbx_description
1 polymer ?
#
loop_
_entity_poly.entity_id
_entity_poly.type
_entity_poly.pdbx_seq_one_letter_code
_entity_poly.pdbx_strand_id
1 'polypeptide(L)'
;MGIVVIVDMEHFSPELLHPPTFRIYLWLLSRIQELFPDLVRKIYLINCPAIIASIYALVKGVLAEQTRQKIVFTDQDWRQTLCDDLGKENILRPWGGDKISKITPVGSIRMGGDVPKHLRYKIQNHTFEEQLNKVVVGARASTSVEVSVTEEGTCLKWFFKLSHGDIDFKIVKDDREVCVFIQTCMRTNTYEARER
;
A
#
# COMPACT_ATOMS: atom_id res chain seq x y z
N MET A 1 10.58 -13.21 22.97
CA MET A 1 10.77 -13.50 21.53
C MET A 1 9.88 -12.56 20.75
N GLY A 2 10.38 -11.92 19.69
CA GLY A 2 9.64 -10.95 18.88
C GLY A 2 10.46 -10.59 17.65
N ILE A 3 9.88 -9.86 16.70
CA ILE A 3 10.55 -9.49 15.46
C ILE A 3 11.12 -8.08 15.52
N VAL A 4 12.29 -7.89 14.93
CA VAL A 4 12.82 -6.56 14.59
C VAL A 4 12.57 -6.33 13.12
N VAL A 5 12.00 -5.18 12.78
CA VAL A 5 11.72 -4.79 11.40
C VAL A 5 12.67 -3.67 11.02
N ILE A 6 13.29 -3.77 9.85
CA ILE A 6 14.06 -2.68 9.24
C ILE A 6 13.28 -2.25 8.00
N VAL A 7 12.89 -0.99 7.96
CA VAL A 7 12.20 -0.37 6.84
C VAL A 7 13.18 0.57 6.17
N ASP A 8 13.63 0.17 5.00
CA ASP A 8 14.50 0.97 4.15
C ASP A 8 13.66 1.93 3.31
N MET A 9 13.87 3.22 3.50
CA MET A 9 13.16 4.28 2.77
C MET A 9 14.01 4.93 1.68
N GLU A 10 15.16 4.31 1.35
CA GLU A 10 15.93 4.71 0.18
C GLU A 10 15.05 4.68 -1.08
N HIS A 11 15.12 5.75 -1.88
CA HIS A 11 14.30 5.93 -3.07
C HIS A 11 12.77 5.92 -2.85
N PHE A 12 12.29 6.28 -1.65
CA PHE A 12 10.87 6.45 -1.41
C PHE A 12 10.20 7.34 -2.47
N SER A 13 9.18 6.81 -3.14
CA SER A 13 8.38 7.52 -4.15
C SER A 13 7.06 8.02 -3.55
N PRO A 14 6.69 9.30 -3.74
CA PRO A 14 5.38 9.82 -3.37
C PRO A 14 4.20 9.11 -4.06
N GLU A 15 4.43 8.34 -5.13
CA GLU A 15 3.39 7.50 -5.75
C GLU A 15 2.79 6.48 -4.77
N LEU A 16 3.55 6.06 -3.75
CA LEU A 16 3.05 5.21 -2.67
C LEU A 16 1.97 5.89 -1.82
N LEU A 17 1.88 7.23 -1.87
CA LEU A 17 0.86 8.03 -1.21
C LEU A 17 -0.39 8.23 -2.09
N HIS A 18 -0.47 7.59 -3.26
CA HIS A 18 -1.70 7.55 -4.07
C HIS A 18 -2.85 6.98 -3.22
N PRO A 19 -4.01 7.66 -3.10
CA PRO A 19 -4.99 7.35 -2.04
C PRO A 19 -5.48 5.88 -2.01
N PRO A 20 -5.80 5.23 -3.15
CA PRO A 20 -6.11 3.79 -3.18
C PRO A 20 -5.00 2.91 -2.60
N THR A 21 -3.76 3.09 -3.05
CA THR A 21 -2.58 2.35 -2.58
C THR A 21 -2.37 2.59 -1.09
N PHE A 22 -2.41 3.85 -0.67
CA PHE A 22 -2.21 4.24 0.72
C PHE A 22 -3.28 3.65 1.66
N ARG A 23 -4.55 3.64 1.24
CA ARG A 23 -5.64 3.00 1.99
C ARG A 23 -5.42 1.51 2.21
N ILE A 24 -4.92 0.79 1.20
CA ILE A 24 -4.59 -0.64 1.32
C ILE A 24 -3.49 -0.84 2.38
N TYR A 25 -2.45 0.00 2.39
CA TYR A 25 -1.39 -0.07 3.40
C TYR A 25 -1.90 0.23 4.81
N LEU A 26 -2.72 1.27 4.99
CA LEU A 26 -3.31 1.60 6.30
C LEU A 26 -4.18 0.45 6.83
N TRP A 27 -4.99 -0.14 5.96
CA TRP A 27 -5.80 -1.31 6.32
C TRP A 27 -4.92 -2.49 6.73
N LEU A 28 -3.89 -2.81 5.95
CA LEU A 28 -2.96 -3.90 6.27
C LEU A 28 -2.26 -3.69 7.61
N LEU A 29 -1.77 -2.47 7.87
CA LEU A 29 -1.15 -2.10 9.15
C LEU A 29 -2.11 -2.26 10.33
N SER A 30 -3.38 -1.89 10.17
CA SER A 30 -4.41 -2.09 11.20
C SER A 30 -4.59 -3.57 11.50
N ARG A 31 -4.77 -4.39 10.45
CA ARG A 31 -5.02 -5.82 10.56
C ARG A 31 -3.86 -6.60 11.18
N ILE A 32 -2.61 -6.26 10.83
CA ILE A 32 -1.44 -6.92 11.41
C ILE A 32 -1.39 -6.69 12.92
N GLN A 33 -1.68 -5.47 13.39
CA GLN A 33 -1.66 -5.14 14.81
C GLN A 33 -2.79 -5.83 15.58
N GLU A 34 -3.97 -5.98 14.97
CA GLU A 34 -5.10 -6.71 15.56
C GLU A 34 -4.82 -8.21 15.68
N LEU A 35 -4.22 -8.82 14.65
CA LEU A 35 -3.97 -10.27 14.60
C LEU A 35 -2.74 -10.69 15.42
N PHE A 36 -1.73 -9.82 15.51
CA PHE A 36 -0.47 -10.10 16.16
C PHE A 36 -0.06 -8.96 17.11
N PRO A 37 -0.87 -8.70 18.16
CA PRO A 37 -0.49 -7.73 19.17
C PRO A 37 0.86 -8.12 19.77
N ASP A 38 1.75 -7.15 19.94
CA ASP A 38 3.09 -7.31 20.51
C ASP A 38 4.13 -8.17 19.77
N LEU A 39 3.85 -8.63 18.56
CA LEU A 39 4.84 -9.38 17.77
C LEU A 39 6.12 -8.58 17.49
N VAL A 40 5.97 -7.29 17.20
CA VAL A 40 7.07 -6.40 16.88
C VAL A 40 7.75 -5.91 18.16
N ARG A 41 9.08 -5.97 18.19
CA ARG A 41 9.93 -5.44 19.28
C ARG A 41 10.50 -4.07 18.96
N LYS A 42 10.94 -3.85 17.72
CA LYS A 42 11.59 -2.61 17.28
C LYS A 42 11.41 -2.45 15.77
N ILE A 43 11.18 -1.23 15.31
CA ILE A 43 11.05 -0.87 13.90
C ILE A 43 12.07 0.22 13.59
N TYR A 44 13.10 -0.12 12.84
CA TYR A 44 14.09 0.85 12.36
C TYR A 44 13.64 1.46 11.05
N LEU A 45 13.51 2.78 11.00
CA LEU A 45 13.36 3.52 9.75
C LEU A 45 14.73 4.05 9.34
N ILE A 46 15.30 3.51 8.26
CA ILE A 46 16.61 3.89 7.72
C ILE A 46 16.44 4.64 6.40
N ASN A 47 17.47 5.41 6.00
CA ASN A 47 17.45 6.22 4.78
C ASN A 47 16.20 7.12 4.70
N CYS A 48 15.80 7.70 5.84
CA CYS A 48 14.56 8.46 5.93
C CYS A 48 14.61 9.72 5.04
N PRO A 49 13.68 9.92 4.09
CA PRO A 49 13.58 11.18 3.36
C PRO A 49 13.06 12.29 4.30
N ALA A 50 13.32 13.55 3.95
CA ALA A 50 12.87 14.71 4.74
C ALA A 50 11.34 14.76 4.96
N ILE A 51 10.55 14.16 4.06
CA ILE A 51 9.08 14.09 4.14
C ILE A 51 8.56 13.06 5.15
N ILE A 52 9.41 12.26 5.79
CA ILE A 52 8.96 11.18 6.69
C ILE A 52 8.09 11.69 7.84
N ALA A 53 8.36 12.88 8.38
CA ALA A 53 7.57 13.47 9.45
C ALA A 53 6.10 13.67 9.03
N SER A 54 5.88 14.14 7.80
CA SER A 54 4.55 14.30 7.22
C SER A 54 3.86 12.97 6.99
N ILE A 55 4.58 11.97 6.47
CA ILE A 55 4.04 10.61 6.28
C ILE A 55 3.65 10.00 7.63
N TYR A 56 4.52 10.12 8.63
CA TYR A 56 4.25 9.64 9.98
C TYR A 56 3.01 10.30 10.58
N ALA A 57 2.83 11.60 10.38
CA ALA A 57 1.63 12.31 10.82
C ALA A 57 0.33 11.77 10.20
N LEU A 58 0.38 11.27 8.96
CA LEU A 58 -0.76 10.64 8.28
C LEU A 58 -1.05 9.23 8.81
N VAL A 59 -0.02 8.43 9.09
CA VAL A 59 -0.20 7.03 9.51
C VAL A 59 -0.35 6.87 11.01
N LYS A 60 0.13 7.80 11.84
CA LYS A 60 0.20 7.63 13.31
C LYS A 60 -1.14 7.26 13.92
N GLY A 61 -2.25 7.82 13.44
CA GLY A 61 -3.59 7.55 13.98
C GLY A 61 -4.01 6.08 13.89
N VAL A 62 -3.44 5.34 12.92
CA VAL A 62 -3.70 3.93 12.67
C VAL A 62 -2.77 3.01 13.47
N LEU A 63 -1.65 3.53 13.96
CA LEU A 63 -0.70 2.77 14.76
C LEU A 63 -1.14 2.73 16.22
N ALA A 64 -1.13 1.54 16.83
CA ALA A 64 -1.30 1.37 18.27
C ALA A 64 -0.19 2.09 19.02
N GLU A 65 -0.47 2.58 20.23
CA GLU A 65 0.48 3.34 21.04
C GLU A 65 1.79 2.56 21.26
N GLN A 66 1.69 1.27 21.58
CA GLN A 66 2.84 0.39 21.77
C GLN A 66 3.68 0.26 20.49
N THR A 67 3.05 0.22 19.30
CA THR A 67 3.76 0.20 18.02
C THR A 67 4.51 1.50 17.80
N ARG A 68 3.90 2.65 18.10
CA ARG A 68 4.54 3.97 17.97
C ARG A 68 5.80 4.07 18.83
N GLN A 69 5.76 3.54 20.05
CA GLN A 69 6.91 3.53 20.97
C GLN A 69 8.07 2.63 20.50
N LYS A 70 7.80 1.69 19.59
CA LYS A 70 8.80 0.76 19.05
C LYS A 70 9.47 1.28 17.77
N ILE A 71 9.01 2.40 17.21
CA ILE A 71 9.58 3.02 16.01
C ILE A 71 10.82 3.82 16.39
N VAL A 72 11.91 3.56 15.69
CA VAL A 72 13.19 4.25 15.81
C VAL A 72 13.49 4.94 14.49
N PHE A 73 13.39 6.27 14.51
CA PHE A 73 13.88 7.11 13.42
C PHE A 73 15.39 7.18 13.54
N THR A 74 16.11 6.73 12.51
CA THR A 74 17.57 6.72 12.52
C THR A 74 18.14 7.91 11.76
N ASP A 75 19.32 8.36 12.18
CA ASP A 75 20.08 9.44 11.55
C ASP A 75 21.04 8.91 10.47
N GLN A 76 22.02 9.71 10.06
CA GLN A 76 23.01 9.34 9.04
C GLN A 76 23.85 8.10 9.45
N ASP A 77 24.05 7.89 10.76
CA ASP A 77 24.82 6.76 11.31
C ASP A 77 23.96 5.50 11.53
N TRP A 78 22.86 5.35 10.79
CA TRP A 78 21.94 4.21 10.92
C TRP A 78 22.63 2.85 10.76
N ARG A 79 23.68 2.76 9.93
CA ARG A 79 24.44 1.52 9.73
C ARG A 79 25.09 1.05 11.04
N GLN A 80 25.76 1.97 11.73
CA GLN A 80 26.40 1.70 13.02
C GLN A 80 25.35 1.36 14.08
N THR A 81 24.25 2.13 14.12
CA THR A 81 23.12 1.90 15.03
C THR A 81 22.54 0.49 14.88
N LEU A 82 22.29 0.04 13.64
CA LEU A 82 21.81 -1.32 13.39
C LEU A 82 22.82 -2.38 13.85
N CYS A 83 24.09 -2.18 13.53
CA CYS A 83 25.16 -3.12 13.87
C CYS A 83 25.35 -3.28 15.38
N ASP A 84 25.25 -2.18 16.14
CA ASP A 84 25.41 -2.21 17.59
C ASP A 84 24.22 -2.90 18.29
N ASP A 85 23.00 -2.71 17.79
CA ASP A 85 21.80 -3.30 18.40
C ASP A 85 21.55 -4.75 17.97
N LEU A 86 21.89 -5.10 16.72
CA LEU A 86 21.53 -6.40 16.12
C LEU A 86 22.73 -7.34 15.89
N GLY A 87 23.97 -6.85 16.02
CA GLY A 87 25.18 -7.59 15.69
C GLY A 87 25.51 -7.55 14.19
N LYS A 88 26.76 -7.23 13.85
CA LYS A 88 27.23 -7.11 12.46
C LYS A 88 27.05 -8.41 11.68
N GLU A 89 27.25 -9.55 12.32
CA GLU A 89 27.12 -10.89 11.75
C GLU A 89 25.68 -11.24 11.33
N ASN A 90 24.69 -10.50 11.85
CA ASN A 90 23.27 -10.72 11.55
C ASN A 90 22.74 -9.84 10.41
N ILE A 91 23.46 -8.78 10.05
CA ILE A 91 23.06 -7.80 9.03
C ILE A 91 23.82 -8.04 7.73
N LEU A 92 23.10 -8.03 6.60
CA LEU A 92 23.69 -8.19 5.27
C LEU A 92 24.55 -6.97 4.90
N ARG A 93 25.64 -7.20 4.15
CA ARG A 93 26.58 -6.16 3.72
C ARG A 93 25.96 -4.88 3.12
N PRO A 94 24.92 -4.96 2.26
CA PRO A 94 24.29 -3.74 1.74
C PRO A 94 23.73 -2.81 2.83
N TRP A 95 23.39 -3.35 4.01
CA TRP A 95 22.91 -2.60 5.17
C TRP A 95 23.97 -2.41 6.28
N GLY A 96 25.25 -2.64 5.97
CA GLY A 96 26.38 -2.26 6.83
C GLY A 96 26.94 -3.36 7.74
N GLY A 97 26.39 -4.58 7.69
CA GLY A 97 26.92 -5.71 8.47
C GLY A 97 27.90 -6.59 7.69
N ASP A 98 28.26 -7.73 8.29
CA ASP A 98 29.23 -8.70 7.78
C ASP A 98 28.58 -9.95 7.21
N LYS A 99 27.25 -10.10 7.36
CA LYS A 99 26.55 -11.28 6.87
C LYS A 99 26.64 -11.38 5.36
N ILE A 100 27.15 -12.52 4.89
CA ILE A 100 27.23 -12.86 3.47
C ILE A 100 26.09 -13.83 3.15
N SER A 101 25.30 -13.49 2.14
CA SER A 101 24.31 -14.40 1.59
C SER A 101 24.91 -15.26 0.48
N LYS A 102 24.43 -16.51 0.38
CA LYS A 102 24.79 -17.47 -0.67
C LYS A 102 23.97 -17.32 -1.96
N ILE A 103 22.91 -16.49 -1.95
CA ILE A 103 21.95 -16.37 -3.06
C ILE A 103 22.21 -15.10 -3.87
N THR A 104 22.05 -13.93 -3.22
CA THR A 104 22.33 -12.61 -3.79
C THR A 104 23.00 -11.72 -2.73
N PRO A 105 23.58 -10.55 -3.09
CA PRO A 105 24.08 -9.59 -2.10
C PRO A 105 23.04 -9.16 -1.05
N VAL A 106 21.75 -9.18 -1.42
CA VAL A 106 20.60 -8.84 -0.57
C VAL A 106 19.87 -10.07 0.00
N GLY A 107 20.46 -11.26 -0.09
CA GLY A 107 19.82 -12.45 0.47
C GLY A 107 18.61 -12.93 -0.31
N SER A 108 17.58 -13.30 0.45
CA SER A 108 16.25 -13.67 -0.04
C SER A 108 15.29 -12.47 -0.15
N ILE A 109 15.79 -11.25 0.13
CA ILE A 109 14.97 -10.04 0.12
C ILE A 109 14.58 -9.71 -1.32
N ARG A 110 13.28 -9.49 -1.54
CA ARG A 110 12.73 -9.05 -2.82
C ARG A 110 12.81 -7.53 -2.87
N MET A 111 13.72 -7.02 -3.69
CA MET A 111 13.94 -5.57 -3.84
C MET A 111 12.85 -4.84 -4.63
N GLY A 112 11.82 -5.56 -5.09
CA GLY A 112 10.77 -5.00 -5.93
C GLY A 112 11.30 -4.59 -7.31
N GLY A 113 10.80 -3.47 -7.82
CA GLY A 113 11.10 -2.94 -9.15
C GLY A 113 9.83 -2.69 -9.96
N ASP A 114 10.00 -2.13 -11.16
CA ASP A 114 8.89 -1.84 -12.05
C ASP A 114 8.14 -3.12 -12.44
N VAL A 115 6.81 -3.09 -12.32
CA VAL A 115 5.97 -4.19 -12.78
C VAL A 115 6.13 -4.34 -14.29
N PRO A 116 6.57 -5.51 -14.79
CA PRO A 116 6.76 -5.76 -16.22
C PRO A 116 5.50 -5.40 -17.02
N LYS A 117 5.67 -4.70 -18.16
CA LYS A 117 4.54 -4.18 -18.97
C LYS A 117 3.52 -5.25 -19.36
N HIS A 118 3.96 -6.50 -19.54
CA HIS A 118 3.08 -7.62 -19.90
C HIS A 118 2.24 -8.16 -18.74
N LEU A 119 2.67 -7.93 -17.49
CA LEU A 119 1.91 -8.26 -16.26
C LEU A 119 1.00 -7.11 -15.81
N ARG A 120 1.20 -5.90 -16.35
CA ARG A 120 0.32 -4.78 -16.04
C ARG A 120 -1.08 -5.12 -16.51
N TYR A 121 -2.03 -4.82 -15.64
CA TYR A 121 -3.44 -4.98 -15.93
C TYR A 121 -3.81 -4.24 -17.24
N LYS A 122 -4.43 -4.94 -18.18
CA LYS A 122 -4.93 -4.38 -19.43
C LYS A 122 -6.45 -4.43 -19.41
N ILE A 123 -7.10 -3.26 -19.41
CA ILE A 123 -8.56 -3.15 -19.45
C ILE A 123 -9.15 -3.91 -20.65
N GLN A 124 -8.41 -3.97 -21.76
CA GLN A 124 -8.81 -4.67 -22.99
C GLN A 124 -9.00 -6.19 -22.81
N ASN A 125 -8.45 -6.78 -21.75
CA ASN A 125 -8.60 -8.21 -21.47
C ASN A 125 -9.94 -8.56 -20.80
N HIS A 126 -10.77 -7.57 -20.45
CA HIS A 126 -12.09 -7.79 -19.86
C HIS A 126 -13.17 -7.80 -20.94
N THR A 127 -13.73 -8.98 -21.19
CA THR A 127 -14.84 -9.25 -22.12
C THR A 127 -16.23 -8.98 -21.53
N PHE A 128 -16.34 -8.22 -20.45
CA PHE A 128 -17.63 -7.94 -19.80
C PHE A 128 -18.36 -6.73 -20.38
N GLU A 129 -17.85 -6.07 -21.42
CA GLU A 129 -18.44 -4.82 -21.95
C GLU A 129 -19.94 -4.94 -22.28
N GLU A 130 -20.36 -6.10 -22.79
CA GLU A 130 -21.77 -6.37 -23.12
C GLU A 130 -22.69 -6.48 -21.89
N GLN A 131 -22.12 -6.71 -20.70
CA GLN A 131 -22.85 -6.85 -19.44
C GLN A 131 -22.90 -5.53 -18.64
N LEU A 132 -22.25 -4.46 -19.13
CA LEU A 132 -22.16 -3.19 -18.42
C LEU A 132 -23.25 -2.22 -18.86
N ASN A 133 -23.92 -1.63 -17.87
CA ASN A 133 -24.81 -0.49 -18.10
C ASN A 133 -24.00 0.79 -18.28
N LYS A 134 -24.33 1.59 -19.29
CA LYS A 134 -23.72 2.90 -19.52
C LYS A 134 -24.43 3.96 -18.68
N VAL A 135 -23.66 4.69 -17.88
CA VAL A 135 -24.16 5.83 -17.08
C VAL A 135 -23.35 7.08 -17.45
N VAL A 136 -24.05 8.20 -17.64
CA VAL A 136 -23.43 9.51 -17.93
C VAL A 136 -23.46 10.34 -16.66
N VAL A 137 -22.29 10.78 -16.19
CA VAL A 137 -22.14 11.62 -15.00
C VAL A 137 -21.53 12.95 -15.42
N GLY A 138 -22.25 14.04 -15.18
CA GLY A 138 -21.75 15.39 -15.43
C GLY A 138 -20.59 15.76 -14.51
N ALA A 139 -19.76 16.71 -14.92
CA ALA A 139 -18.69 17.21 -14.06
C ALA A 139 -19.25 17.73 -12.73
N ARG A 140 -18.65 17.30 -11.61
CA ARG A 140 -19.10 17.60 -10.22
C ARG A 140 -20.50 17.09 -9.86
N ALA A 141 -21.12 16.28 -10.70
CA ALA A 141 -22.36 15.59 -10.37
C ALA A 141 -22.05 14.21 -9.74
N SER A 142 -23.05 13.64 -9.08
CA SER A 142 -23.03 12.27 -8.57
C SER A 142 -24.24 11.52 -9.07
N THR A 143 -24.11 10.20 -9.22
CA THR A 143 -25.21 9.29 -9.55
C THR A 143 -25.11 8.05 -8.67
N SER A 144 -26.21 7.32 -8.53
CA SER A 144 -26.31 6.11 -7.73
C SER A 144 -26.92 4.99 -8.56
N VAL A 145 -26.37 3.78 -8.41
CA VAL A 145 -26.94 2.55 -8.96
C VAL A 145 -27.49 1.77 -7.77
N GLU A 146 -28.81 1.67 -7.68
CA GLU A 146 -29.47 0.95 -6.59
C GLU A 146 -29.38 -0.56 -6.82
N VAL A 147 -29.04 -1.29 -5.75
CA VAL A 147 -28.93 -2.75 -5.77
C VAL A 147 -29.73 -3.32 -4.59
N SER A 148 -30.79 -4.06 -4.89
CA SER A 148 -31.60 -4.73 -3.88
C SER A 148 -30.95 -6.06 -3.48
N VAL A 149 -30.62 -6.21 -2.19
CA VAL A 149 -30.08 -7.45 -1.62
C VAL A 149 -31.14 -8.09 -0.73
N THR A 150 -31.70 -9.21 -1.18
CA THR A 150 -32.80 -9.91 -0.48
C THR A 150 -32.31 -11.03 0.44
N GLU A 151 -31.10 -11.55 0.20
CA GLU A 151 -30.54 -12.68 0.94
C GLU A 151 -29.30 -12.26 1.72
N GLU A 152 -29.26 -12.61 3.01
CA GLU A 152 -28.08 -12.41 3.85
C GLU A 152 -26.89 -13.25 3.35
N GLY A 153 -25.68 -12.67 3.39
CA GLY A 153 -24.47 -13.31 2.88
C GLY A 153 -24.22 -13.13 1.37
N THR A 154 -25.11 -12.43 0.66
CA THR A 154 -24.91 -12.09 -0.77
C THR A 154 -23.64 -11.28 -0.98
N CYS A 155 -22.79 -11.73 -1.91
CA CYS A 155 -21.57 -11.02 -2.30
C CYS A 155 -21.83 -10.09 -3.49
N LEU A 156 -21.75 -8.78 -3.27
CA LEU A 156 -21.80 -7.80 -4.35
C LEU A 156 -20.42 -7.66 -5.01
N LYS A 157 -20.41 -7.73 -6.34
CA LYS A 157 -19.23 -7.48 -7.18
C LYS A 157 -19.59 -6.39 -8.17
N TRP A 158 -18.71 -5.41 -8.33
CA TRP A 158 -18.89 -4.33 -9.29
C TRP A 158 -17.68 -4.22 -10.19
N PHE A 159 -17.92 -3.73 -11.40
CA PHE A 159 -16.91 -3.38 -12.37
C PHE A 159 -17.44 -2.20 -13.17
N PHE A 160 -16.62 -1.17 -13.36
CA PHE A 160 -16.97 -0.06 -14.23
C PHE A 160 -15.74 0.41 -15.00
N LYS A 161 -16.00 0.89 -16.21
CA LYS A 161 -15.00 1.50 -17.09
C LYS A 161 -15.35 2.96 -17.27
N LEU A 162 -14.35 3.83 -17.14
CA LEU A 162 -14.50 5.24 -17.46
C LEU A 162 -14.11 5.46 -18.91
N SER A 163 -14.92 6.23 -19.64
CA SER A 163 -14.57 6.69 -20.99
C SER A 163 -13.37 7.64 -20.91
N HIS A 164 -13.44 8.60 -19.99
CA HIS A 164 -12.40 9.60 -19.72
C HIS A 164 -12.52 10.11 -18.27
N GLY A 165 -11.45 10.72 -17.75
CA GLY A 165 -11.45 11.36 -16.43
C GLY A 165 -11.37 10.40 -15.25
N ASP A 166 -11.69 10.91 -14.06
CA ASP A 166 -11.76 10.18 -12.80
C ASP A 166 -13.19 10.28 -12.22
N ILE A 167 -13.60 9.27 -11.45
CA ILE A 167 -14.84 9.30 -10.67
C ILE A 167 -14.56 8.83 -9.25
N ASP A 168 -15.18 9.49 -8.27
CA ASP A 168 -15.22 8.97 -6.90
C ASP A 168 -16.32 7.90 -6.80
N PHE A 169 -16.00 6.80 -6.14
CA PHE A 169 -16.91 5.67 -5.95
C PHE A 169 -17.05 5.37 -4.45
N LYS A 170 -18.29 5.18 -4.00
CA LYS A 170 -18.61 4.75 -2.64
C LYS A 170 -19.81 3.81 -2.65
N ILE A 171 -19.88 2.96 -1.63
CA ILE A 171 -21.05 2.13 -1.35
C ILE A 171 -21.76 2.74 -0.14
N VAL A 172 -23.06 2.94 -0.26
CA VAL A 172 -23.91 3.44 0.82
C VAL A 172 -24.93 2.37 1.17
N LYS A 173 -25.06 2.05 2.45
CA LYS A 173 -26.08 1.18 3.02
C LYS A 173 -26.76 1.95 4.16
N ASP A 174 -28.08 2.04 4.13
CA ASP A 174 -28.88 2.73 5.16
C ASP A 174 -28.35 4.15 5.45
N ASP A 175 -28.11 4.92 4.39
CA ASP A 175 -27.55 6.29 4.41
C ASP A 175 -26.14 6.42 5.03
N ARG A 176 -25.43 5.30 5.20
CA ARG A 176 -24.06 5.27 5.71
C ARG A 176 -23.10 4.72 4.68
N GLU A 177 -21.96 5.40 4.52
CA GLU A 177 -20.87 4.89 3.71
C GLU A 177 -20.29 3.61 4.34
N VAL A 178 -20.24 2.54 3.56
CA VAL A 178 -19.66 1.27 3.97
C VAL A 178 -18.23 1.21 3.46
N CYS A 179 -17.28 1.02 4.37
CA CYS A 179 -15.89 0.79 3.99
C CYS A 179 -15.80 -0.60 3.37
N VAL A 180 -15.59 -0.65 2.06
CA VAL A 180 -15.60 -1.91 1.32
C VAL A 180 -14.19 -2.51 1.32
N PHE A 181 -14.09 -3.81 1.62
CA PHE A 181 -12.89 -4.56 1.31
C PHE A 181 -12.69 -4.48 -0.20
N ILE A 182 -11.65 -3.76 -0.63
CA ILE A 182 -11.33 -3.59 -2.05
C ILE A 182 -10.88 -4.95 -2.58
N GLN A 183 -11.82 -5.72 -3.09
CA GLN A 183 -11.54 -6.69 -4.14
C GLN A 183 -11.77 -5.96 -5.46
N THR A 184 -10.75 -5.19 -5.85
CA THR A 184 -10.57 -4.59 -7.19
C THR A 184 -11.35 -3.30 -7.49
N CYS A 185 -10.82 -2.17 -7.05
CA CYS A 185 -11.00 -0.88 -7.74
C CYS A 185 -9.72 -0.63 -8.55
N MET A 186 -9.65 -1.13 -9.79
CA MET A 186 -8.46 -0.94 -10.62
C MET A 186 -8.68 0.18 -11.64
N ARG A 187 -8.10 1.34 -11.32
CA ARG A 187 -7.72 2.39 -12.27
C ARG A 187 -6.48 1.92 -13.02
N THR A 188 -6.40 2.17 -14.32
CA THR A 188 -5.11 2.39 -15.00
C THR A 188 -5.20 3.71 -15.73
N ASN A 189 -4.47 4.73 -15.27
CA ASN A 189 -4.15 5.87 -16.10
C ASN A 189 -3.24 5.39 -17.21
N THR A 190 -3.72 5.35 -18.45
CA THR A 190 -2.85 5.24 -19.62
C THR A 190 -2.28 6.63 -19.90
N TYR A 191 -1.07 6.91 -19.41
CA TYR A 191 -0.27 8.02 -19.94
C TYR A 191 0.36 7.56 -21.26
N GLU A 192 -0.21 7.94 -22.39
CA GLU A 192 0.50 7.95 -23.66
C GLU A 192 1.33 9.25 -23.70
N ALA A 193 2.64 9.11 -23.56
CA ALA A 193 3.54 10.21 -23.88
C ALA A 193 3.39 10.51 -25.37
N ARG A 194 2.86 11.69 -25.70
CA ARG A 194 2.95 12.22 -27.06
C ARG A 194 4.41 12.57 -27.32
N GLU A 195 5.06 11.84 -28.21
CA GLU A 195 6.29 12.31 -28.84
C GLU A 195 6.00 13.63 -29.56
N ARG A 196 6.88 14.61 -29.36
CA ARG A 196 6.88 15.88 -30.10
C ARG A 196 7.58 15.68 -31.43
#